data_AF-A0A7R9SS63-F1
#
_entry.id   AF-A0A7R9SS63-F1
#
_cell.length_a   1.000
_cell.length_b   1.000
_cell.length_c   1.000
_cell.angle_alpha   90.00
_cell.angle_beta   90.00
_cell.angle_gamma   90.00
#
_symmetry.space_group_name_H-M   'P 1'
#
loop_
_entity.id
_entity.type
_entity.pdbx_description
1 polymer ?
#
loop_
_entity_poly.entity_id
_entity_poly.type
_entity_poly.pdbx_seq_one_letter_code
_entity_poly.pdbx_strand_id
1 'polypeptide(L)'
;PILLLGFLVADPFFLRSEAFGGLVKTVSKVLDRHCLRKLTMEEVDLVDSHYLDDKVVLDGLNFVEGSQESFIRGEDTMFELQDVSKNQIEEPLNYFSDAKLIDHLNVDSDSDDEDSRSPFEKRASKMTPIKDDGGVLKRTTKAGTGDLVAAYSSVRFHSDAYVEYAEEPFDSTYLRGKPFRVRLGQSSIVPGLEIALLSMQMNERAEFLVKPDYAFGKFGCPPRIPADATILYKIELLDFNTCLALSQLDSMTFEERKSAPFTLIYSAAESEKKQGNIYFKNGHNRNAFYRYHHAIRLLDNANLANDEDEDLQKQMLVKLYCNVCKTKSNLGDYSKQAFFARKALDLDSTCVKAKYNLANALIGLNSDLGKARSLLTALQRQHPNNSDINNSLEKLERRMNQNKMMEREFCLKMFKKTDVNVKLVNPLEIKDSKGSPSIDASDLFKRAVTARLEAFSKSDSATLEFSINDSISEKNFVVSECCRLGIQVQTNPKDSLRLIISKKS
;
A
#
# COMPACT_ATOMS: atom_id res chain seq x y z
N PRO A 1 -10.48 8.14 34.53
CA PRO A 1 -9.66 8.26 33.29
C PRO A 1 -10.51 8.39 32.02
N ILE A 2 -11.39 7.42 31.73
CA ILE A 2 -12.26 7.42 30.54
C ILE A 2 -13.32 8.54 30.61
N LEU A 3 -13.92 8.74 31.79
CA LEU A 3 -14.83 9.86 32.05
C LEU A 3 -14.15 11.25 31.98
N LEU A 4 -12.83 11.32 32.22
CA LEU A 4 -12.08 12.58 32.13
C LEU A 4 -11.77 12.95 30.66
N LEU A 5 -11.53 11.94 29.80
CA LEU A 5 -11.37 12.12 28.35
C LEU A 5 -12.70 12.53 27.69
N GLY A 6 -13.83 11.96 28.13
CA GLY A 6 -15.15 12.35 27.64
C GLY A 6 -15.51 13.82 27.93
N PHE A 7 -15.04 14.37 29.06
CA PHE A 7 -15.27 15.78 29.41
C PHE A 7 -14.35 16.76 28.65
N LEU A 8 -13.14 16.35 28.28
CA LEU A 8 -12.14 17.20 27.61
C LEU A 8 -12.38 17.37 26.11
N VAL A 9 -13.13 16.46 25.47
CA VAL A 9 -13.44 16.51 24.03
C VAL A 9 -14.67 17.40 23.73
N ALA A 10 -15.46 17.75 24.75
CA ALA A 10 -16.71 18.50 24.57
C ALA A 10 -16.55 20.03 24.60
N ASP A 11 -15.36 20.58 24.93
CA ASP A 11 -15.16 22.03 25.07
C ASP A 11 -14.15 22.59 24.03
N PRO A 12 -14.60 23.39 23.04
CA PRO A 12 -13.77 23.89 21.94
C PRO A 12 -12.61 24.81 22.39
N PHE A 13 -12.70 25.41 23.59
CA PHE A 13 -11.67 26.32 24.08
C PHE A 13 -10.45 25.61 24.69
N PHE A 14 -10.61 24.38 25.16
CA PHE A 14 -9.52 23.66 25.85
C PHE A 14 -8.50 23.03 24.89
N LEU A 15 -8.86 22.86 23.61
CA LEU A 15 -8.03 22.30 22.53
C LEU A 15 -6.87 23.20 22.10
N ARG A 16 -6.76 24.44 22.62
CA ARG A 16 -5.74 25.43 22.21
C ARG A 16 -4.66 25.75 23.25
N SER A 17 -4.62 25.06 24.40
CA SER A 17 -3.59 25.36 25.44
C SER A 17 -2.48 24.31 25.53
N GLU A 18 -1.24 24.76 25.82
CA GLU A 18 -0.04 23.93 26.03
C GLU A 18 -0.24 22.84 27.12
N ALA A 19 -1.21 23.02 28.02
CA ALA A 19 -1.52 22.05 29.07
C ALA A 19 -2.07 20.72 28.51
N PHE A 20 -2.69 20.72 27.33
CA PHE A 20 -3.24 19.51 26.70
C PHE A 20 -2.13 18.55 26.23
N GLY A 21 -1.04 19.09 25.66
CA GLY A 21 0.11 18.30 25.23
C GLY A 21 0.83 17.60 26.40
N GLY A 22 0.83 18.22 27.59
CA GLY A 22 1.35 17.62 28.82
C GLY A 22 0.47 16.49 29.36
N LEU A 23 -0.86 16.66 29.28
CA LEU A 23 -1.82 15.67 29.76
C LEU A 23 -1.82 14.40 28.90
N VAL A 24 -1.73 14.52 27.57
CA VAL A 24 -1.66 13.38 26.64
C VAL A 24 -0.38 12.56 26.87
N LYS A 25 0.77 13.22 27.05
CA LYS A 25 2.04 12.54 27.39
C LYS A 25 1.98 11.82 28.73
N THR A 26 1.22 12.35 29.69
CA THR A 26 1.08 11.75 31.03
C THR A 26 0.11 10.57 31.00
N VAL A 27 -1.03 10.68 30.29
CA VAL A 27 -2.00 9.59 30.11
C VAL A 27 -1.40 8.42 29.31
N SER A 28 -0.57 8.71 28.30
CA SER A 28 0.19 7.71 27.54
C SER A 28 1.20 6.94 28.40
N LYS A 29 1.79 7.58 29.42
CA LYS A 29 2.72 6.94 30.37
C LYS A 29 2.01 6.11 31.45
N VAL A 30 0.75 6.42 31.77
CA VAL A 30 -0.01 5.78 32.86
C VAL A 30 -0.85 4.58 32.36
N LEU A 31 -1.18 4.51 31.07
CA LEU A 31 -1.91 3.38 30.51
C LEU A 31 -0.95 2.22 30.16
N ASP A 32 -0.94 1.21 31.04
CA ASP A 32 -0.15 0.00 30.86
C ASP A 32 -0.55 -0.78 29.60
N ARG A 33 0.41 -1.51 28.99
CA ARG A 33 0.26 -2.24 27.70
C ARG A 33 -0.94 -3.19 27.65
N HIS A 34 -1.46 -3.58 28.81
CA HIS A 34 -2.60 -4.48 28.94
C HIS A 34 -3.96 -3.81 28.74
N CYS A 35 -4.09 -2.49 28.99
CA CYS A 35 -5.33 -1.73 28.73
C CYS A 35 -5.50 -1.39 27.25
N LEU A 36 -4.40 -1.17 26.51
CA LEU A 36 -4.40 -0.91 25.06
C LEU A 36 -4.86 -2.11 24.23
N ARG A 37 -4.84 -3.34 24.77
CA ARG A 37 -5.37 -4.54 24.11
C ARG A 37 -6.89 -4.67 24.13
N LYS A 38 -7.60 -3.81 24.88
CA LYS A 38 -9.08 -3.84 24.99
C LYS A 38 -9.79 -2.72 24.23
N LEU A 39 -9.05 -1.80 23.60
CA LEU A 39 -9.62 -0.88 22.62
C LEU A 39 -9.83 -1.65 21.32
N THR A 40 -11.04 -1.62 20.78
CA THR A 40 -11.32 -2.22 19.46
C THR A 40 -10.52 -1.46 18.41
N MET A 41 -10.02 -2.16 17.37
CA MET A 41 -9.21 -1.55 16.32
C MET A 41 -9.91 -0.40 15.56
N GLU A 42 -11.23 -0.27 15.70
CA GLU A 42 -12.03 0.84 15.14
C GLU A 42 -11.74 2.20 15.81
N GLU A 43 -11.42 2.24 17.10
CA GLU A 43 -11.16 3.50 17.82
C GLU A 43 -9.72 4.00 17.62
N VAL A 44 -8.78 3.09 17.29
CA VAL A 44 -7.38 3.44 16.98
C VAL A 44 -7.27 4.09 15.59
N ASP A 45 -8.11 3.71 14.63
CA ASP A 45 -8.15 4.27 13.27
C ASP A 45 -8.66 5.73 13.22
N LEU A 46 -9.45 6.16 14.22
CA LEU A 46 -9.87 7.56 14.38
C LEU A 46 -8.70 8.47 14.77
N VAL A 47 -7.76 7.96 15.58
CA VAL A 47 -6.57 8.69 16.02
C VAL A 47 -5.52 8.73 14.89
N ASP A 48 -5.30 7.62 14.18
CA ASP A 48 -4.31 7.55 13.10
C ASP A 48 -4.68 8.38 11.85
N SER A 49 -5.98 8.67 11.62
CA SER A 49 -6.40 9.53 10.50
C SER A 49 -6.21 11.03 10.73
N HIS A 50 -5.91 11.45 11.98
CA HIS A 50 -5.64 12.85 12.33
C HIS A 50 -4.19 13.10 12.79
N TYR A 51 -3.38 12.04 13.01
CA TYR A 51 -2.04 12.15 13.60
C TYR A 51 -0.86 11.77 12.68
N LEU A 52 -1.10 11.52 11.39
CA LEU A 52 -0.03 11.33 10.40
C LEU A 52 0.11 12.54 9.46
N ASP A 53 0.04 13.75 10.02
CA ASP A 53 0.58 14.97 9.42
C ASP A 53 1.73 15.47 10.30
N ASP A 54 2.94 15.06 9.94
CA ASP A 54 4.19 15.83 10.14
C ASP A 54 5.36 15.04 9.53
N LYS A 55 5.29 14.87 8.20
CA LYS A 55 6.44 14.74 7.28
C LYS A 55 5.90 14.47 5.87
N VAL A 56 5.43 15.54 5.23
CA VAL A 56 5.41 15.62 3.77
C VAL A 56 6.88 15.62 3.34
N VAL A 57 7.41 14.43 3.06
CA VAL A 57 8.69 14.32 2.36
C VAL A 57 8.39 14.57 0.88
N LEU A 58 8.65 15.80 0.44
CA LEU A 58 8.89 16.13 -0.96
C LEU A 58 10.22 15.49 -1.37
N ASP A 59 10.23 14.18 -1.61
CA ASP A 59 11.35 13.55 -2.31
C ASP A 59 11.01 13.45 -3.80
N GLY A 60 11.95 13.98 -4.56
CA GLY A 60 11.88 14.16 -6.00
C GLY A 60 11.53 12.88 -6.76
N LEU A 61 10.84 13.13 -7.87
CA LEU A 61 10.59 12.20 -8.94
C LEU A 61 11.90 11.57 -9.44
N ASN A 62 12.22 10.37 -8.96
CA ASN A 62 13.10 9.46 -9.67
C ASN A 62 12.24 8.32 -10.22
N PHE A 63 12.06 8.33 -11.54
CA PHE A 63 11.58 7.19 -12.30
C PHE A 63 12.55 6.03 -12.08
N VAL A 64 12.07 4.96 -11.47
CA VAL A 64 12.64 3.62 -11.65
C VAL A 64 11.59 2.83 -12.41
N GLU A 65 11.90 2.50 -13.66
CA GLU A 65 11.14 1.51 -14.44
C GLU A 65 11.20 0.17 -13.71
N GLY A 66 10.15 -0.11 -12.95
CA GLY A 66 9.87 -1.41 -12.36
C GLY A 66 8.88 -2.16 -13.23
N SER A 67 9.38 -3.19 -13.91
CA SER A 67 8.68 -4.21 -14.70
C SER A 67 7.19 -4.37 -14.41
N GLN A 68 6.37 -4.15 -15.46
CA GLN A 68 4.99 -4.60 -15.52
C GLN A 68 4.94 -6.13 -15.51
N GLU A 69 4.46 -6.73 -14.43
CA GLU A 69 4.05 -8.13 -14.43
C GLU A 69 2.53 -8.21 -14.64
N SER A 70 2.18 -8.96 -15.68
CA SER A 70 0.84 -9.28 -16.18
C SER A 70 -0.07 -9.87 -15.09
N PHE A 71 -1.35 -9.50 -15.08
CA PHE A 71 -2.33 -9.97 -14.10
C PHE A 71 -3.46 -10.79 -14.73
N ILE A 72 -3.88 -11.82 -13.99
CA ILE A 72 -5.05 -12.70 -14.20
C ILE A 72 -6.31 -11.93 -14.65
N ARG A 73 -6.76 -12.23 -15.88
CA ARG A 73 -8.01 -11.70 -16.46
C ARG A 73 -9.20 -12.26 -15.71
N GLY A 74 -9.95 -11.37 -15.08
CA GLY A 74 -11.30 -11.61 -14.57
C GLY A 74 -12.13 -10.41 -14.99
N GLU A 75 -13.16 -10.67 -15.77
CA GLU A 75 -14.07 -9.65 -16.31
C GLU A 75 -14.56 -8.76 -15.17
N ASP A 76 -14.60 -7.46 -15.44
CA ASP A 76 -15.09 -6.41 -14.54
C ASP A 76 -14.14 -5.88 -13.42
N THR A 77 -12.86 -6.26 -13.49
CA THR A 77 -11.76 -5.54 -12.82
C THR A 77 -10.61 -5.28 -13.80
N MET A 78 -10.59 -4.06 -14.32
CA MET A 78 -9.66 -3.50 -15.33
C MET A 78 -9.94 -3.97 -16.77
N PHE A 79 -10.24 -2.98 -17.63
CA PHE A 79 -10.40 -3.00 -19.11
C PHE A 79 -11.83 -3.12 -19.67
N GLU A 80 -12.53 -1.98 -19.74
CA GLU A 80 -12.94 -1.48 -21.05
C GLU A 80 -11.99 -0.35 -21.42
N LEU A 81 -11.17 -0.55 -22.45
CA LEU A 81 -10.67 0.53 -23.28
C LEU A 81 -11.66 0.59 -24.44
N GLN A 82 -12.48 1.64 -24.51
CA GLN A 82 -12.98 2.06 -25.81
C GLN A 82 -11.76 2.47 -26.64
N ASP A 83 -11.66 1.88 -27.82
CA ASP A 83 -10.71 2.27 -28.86
C ASP A 83 -10.85 3.77 -29.13
N VAL A 84 -9.88 4.55 -28.63
CA VAL A 84 -9.57 5.85 -29.23
C VAL A 84 -8.34 5.62 -30.06
N SER A 85 -8.59 5.49 -31.35
CA SER A 85 -7.64 5.43 -32.45
C SER A 85 -6.33 6.17 -32.16
N LYS A 86 -5.22 5.45 -32.35
CA LYS A 86 -3.94 6.06 -32.72
C LYS A 86 -4.18 7.01 -33.89
N ASN A 87 -3.95 8.30 -33.67
CA ASN A 87 -3.31 9.23 -34.59
C ASN A 87 -3.42 10.64 -34.01
N GLN A 88 -2.31 11.15 -33.51
CA GLN A 88 -1.71 12.38 -34.06
C GLN A 88 -0.25 12.41 -33.60
N ILE A 89 0.63 12.48 -34.59
CA ILE A 89 2.07 12.71 -34.43
C ILE A 89 2.18 14.13 -33.87
N GLU A 90 2.59 14.28 -32.62
CA GLU A 90 2.99 15.58 -32.09
C GLU A 90 4.39 15.91 -32.64
N GLU A 91 4.45 16.99 -33.43
CA GLU A 91 5.68 17.55 -33.98
C GLU A 91 6.67 17.96 -32.87
N PRO A 92 7.99 17.94 -33.14
CA PRO A 92 8.98 18.43 -32.18
C PRO A 92 8.82 19.95 -32.01
N LEU A 93 8.23 20.36 -30.88
CA LEU A 93 8.07 21.78 -30.55
C LEU A 93 9.43 22.40 -30.16
N ASN A 94 9.87 23.31 -31.03
CA ASN A 94 11.08 24.12 -30.92
C ASN A 94 11.09 24.93 -29.61
N TYR A 95 12.09 24.68 -28.78
CA TYR A 95 12.27 25.23 -27.42
C TYR A 95 12.57 26.75 -27.34
N PHE A 96 12.49 27.50 -28.44
CA PHE A 96 12.88 28.92 -28.48
C PHE A 96 11.88 29.87 -29.14
N SER A 97 10.66 29.43 -29.41
CA SER A 97 9.62 30.32 -29.97
C SER A 97 8.28 30.10 -29.31
N ASP A 98 8.06 30.67 -28.12
CA ASP A 98 6.72 30.75 -27.56
C ASP A 98 6.43 32.16 -27.03
N ALA A 99 5.70 32.93 -27.84
CA ALA A 99 5.02 34.15 -27.43
C ALA A 99 4.10 33.92 -26.21
N LYS A 100 3.67 32.67 -25.96
CA LYS A 100 2.91 32.28 -24.75
C LYS A 100 3.75 32.35 -23.48
N LEU A 101 5.02 31.93 -23.49
CA LEU A 101 5.89 32.03 -22.31
C LEU A 101 6.18 33.50 -22.00
N ILE A 102 6.38 34.32 -23.04
CA ILE A 102 6.64 35.76 -22.92
C ILE A 102 5.39 36.51 -22.40
N ASP A 103 4.19 36.15 -22.83
CA ASP A 103 2.93 36.73 -22.32
C ASP A 103 2.69 36.38 -20.83
N HIS A 104 3.11 35.18 -20.39
CA HIS A 104 3.05 34.77 -18.98
C HIS A 104 4.14 35.42 -18.10
N LEU A 105 5.30 35.74 -18.69
CA LEU A 105 6.43 36.40 -18.05
C LEU A 105 6.33 37.93 -18.06
N ASN A 106 5.19 38.54 -18.43
CA ASN A 106 5.00 39.98 -18.32
C ASN A 106 5.25 40.42 -16.86
N VAL A 107 6.48 40.86 -16.62
CA VAL A 107 6.93 41.61 -15.48
C VAL A 107 6.28 42.96 -15.67
N ASP A 108 5.29 43.27 -14.83
CA ASP A 108 4.77 44.64 -14.73
C ASP A 108 6.00 45.53 -14.42
N SER A 109 6.56 46.20 -15.43
CA SER A 109 7.65 47.15 -15.27
C SER A 109 7.08 48.46 -14.73
N ASP A 110 6.49 48.40 -13.53
CA ASP A 110 6.02 49.57 -12.81
C ASP A 110 7.26 50.25 -12.19
N SER A 111 7.89 51.09 -13.02
CA SER A 111 8.94 52.04 -12.61
C SER A 111 8.28 53.27 -11.99
N ASP A 112 7.84 53.15 -10.74
CA ASP A 112 7.40 54.28 -9.91
C ASP A 112 8.08 54.20 -8.52
N ASP A 113 9.17 54.96 -8.40
CA ASP A 113 10.14 54.98 -7.28
C ASP A 113 9.66 55.74 -6.01
N GLU A 114 8.36 55.94 -5.79
CA GLU A 114 7.84 56.67 -4.60
C GLU A 114 6.96 55.85 -3.65
N ASP A 115 6.61 54.61 -3.98
CA ASP A 115 5.76 53.76 -3.13
C ASP A 115 6.60 52.71 -2.37
N SER A 116 6.81 52.95 -1.07
CA SER A 116 7.62 52.12 -0.16
C SER A 116 7.04 50.73 0.12
N ARG A 117 5.83 50.43 -0.38
CA ARG A 117 5.18 49.12 -0.23
C ARG A 117 5.94 48.03 -0.98
N SER A 118 5.87 46.80 -0.46
CA SER A 118 6.46 45.64 -1.11
C SER A 118 5.73 45.28 -2.43
N PRO A 119 6.36 44.53 -3.35
CA PRO A 119 5.69 44.08 -4.57
C PRO A 119 4.38 43.32 -4.30
N PHE A 120 4.33 42.48 -3.26
CA PHE A 120 3.11 41.75 -2.92
C PHE A 120 2.07 42.66 -2.25
N GLU A 121 2.46 43.64 -1.45
CA GLU A 121 1.52 44.64 -0.90
C GLU A 121 0.84 45.46 -2.00
N LYS A 122 1.60 45.88 -3.02
CA LYS A 122 1.05 46.57 -4.20
C LYS A 122 0.03 45.68 -4.93
N ARG A 123 0.34 44.39 -5.12
CA ARG A 123 -0.60 43.42 -5.73
C ARG A 123 -1.84 43.19 -4.86
N ALA A 124 -1.65 43.00 -3.56
CA ALA A 124 -2.72 42.77 -2.60
C ALA A 124 -3.75 43.90 -2.59
N SER A 125 -3.32 45.16 -2.80
CA SER A 125 -4.24 46.30 -2.87
C SER A 125 -5.23 46.25 -4.05
N LYS A 126 -4.92 45.44 -5.08
CA LYS A 126 -5.76 45.20 -6.26
C LYS A 126 -6.46 43.84 -6.23
N MET A 127 -6.43 43.12 -5.09
CA MET A 127 -6.99 41.79 -4.92
C MET A 127 -8.15 41.79 -3.93
N THR A 128 -9.05 40.82 -4.06
CA THR A 128 -10.19 40.62 -3.14
C THR A 128 -9.97 39.36 -2.29
N PRO A 129 -10.29 39.38 -0.99
CA PRO A 129 -10.21 38.19 -0.16
C PRO A 129 -11.26 37.15 -0.57
N ILE A 130 -10.86 35.87 -0.64
CA ILE A 130 -11.79 34.74 -0.90
C ILE A 130 -12.59 34.39 0.37
N LYS A 131 -11.95 34.52 1.53
CA LYS A 131 -12.51 34.27 2.86
C LYS A 131 -12.38 35.54 3.72
N ASP A 132 -13.25 35.68 4.72
CA ASP A 132 -13.31 36.87 5.59
C ASP A 132 -12.02 37.15 6.37
N ASP A 133 -11.17 36.14 6.57
CA ASP A 133 -9.88 36.27 7.25
C ASP A 133 -8.76 36.88 6.39
N GLY A 134 -9.00 37.07 5.09
CA GLY A 134 -8.01 37.57 4.14
C GLY A 134 -6.76 36.71 4.05
N GLY A 135 -6.86 35.41 4.34
CA GLY A 135 -5.76 34.44 4.25
C GLY A 135 -5.35 34.14 2.81
N VAL A 136 -6.31 34.19 1.89
CA VAL A 136 -6.11 34.01 0.45
C VAL A 136 -6.79 35.15 -0.29
N LEU A 137 -6.00 35.92 -1.05
CA LEU A 137 -6.48 37.01 -1.89
C LEU A 137 -6.47 36.56 -3.35
N LYS A 138 -7.43 37.02 -4.15
CA LYS A 138 -7.61 36.68 -5.56
C LYS A 138 -7.64 37.94 -6.42
N ARG A 139 -7.01 37.87 -7.60
CA ARG A 139 -7.24 38.78 -8.73
C ARG A 139 -7.38 37.96 -10.00
N THR A 140 -8.55 37.97 -10.61
CA THR A 140 -8.78 37.34 -11.92
C THR A 140 -8.15 38.19 -13.01
N THR A 141 -7.25 37.59 -13.80
CA THR A 141 -6.58 38.24 -14.94
C THR A 141 -7.30 37.92 -16.25
N LYS A 142 -7.90 36.73 -16.36
CA LYS A 142 -8.80 36.34 -17.44
C LYS A 142 -9.98 35.57 -16.86
N ALA A 143 -11.19 36.07 -17.10
CA ALA A 143 -12.41 35.40 -16.66
C ALA A 143 -12.56 34.02 -17.32
N GLY A 144 -13.01 33.05 -16.53
CA GLY A 144 -13.39 31.72 -17.03
C GLY A 144 -14.87 31.67 -17.41
N THR A 145 -15.37 30.46 -17.65
CA THR A 145 -16.77 30.19 -17.95
C THR A 145 -17.32 29.03 -17.13
N GLY A 146 -18.65 29.01 -16.94
CA GLY A 146 -19.35 27.95 -16.24
C GLY A 146 -19.34 28.12 -14.72
N ASP A 147 -19.65 27.02 -14.03
CA ASP A 147 -19.71 27.01 -12.57
C ASP A 147 -18.32 27.04 -11.94
N LEU A 148 -18.29 27.42 -10.67
CA LEU A 148 -17.09 27.29 -9.84
C LEU A 148 -16.73 25.81 -9.66
N VAL A 149 -15.44 25.54 -9.47
CA VAL A 149 -14.98 24.19 -9.12
C VAL A 149 -15.59 23.76 -7.80
N ALA A 150 -16.34 22.67 -7.82
CA ALA A 150 -16.90 22.08 -6.61
C ALA A 150 -15.87 21.25 -5.83
N ALA A 151 -16.15 21.00 -4.55
CA ALA A 151 -15.37 20.05 -3.74
C ALA A 151 -15.31 18.67 -4.40
N TYR A 152 -14.25 17.91 -4.13
CA TYR A 152 -13.98 16.58 -4.71
C TYR A 152 -13.87 16.53 -6.24
N SER A 153 -13.74 17.68 -6.91
CA SER A 153 -13.46 17.76 -8.33
C SER A 153 -12.02 17.36 -8.64
N SER A 154 -11.82 16.63 -9.73
CA SER A 154 -10.51 16.39 -10.32
C SER A 154 -10.18 17.55 -11.25
N VAL A 155 -9.24 18.40 -10.86
CA VAL A 155 -8.83 19.59 -11.61
C VAL A 155 -7.52 19.36 -12.36
N ARG A 156 -7.39 20.04 -13.50
CA ARG A 156 -6.19 20.13 -14.31
C ARG A 156 -5.85 21.59 -14.51
N PHE A 157 -4.66 22.02 -14.10
CA PHE A 157 -4.27 23.42 -14.17
C PHE A 157 -2.78 23.58 -14.47
N HIS A 158 -2.42 24.73 -15.03
CA HIS A 158 -1.07 25.23 -14.98
C HIS A 158 -0.91 26.21 -13.82
N SER A 159 0.24 26.19 -13.17
CA SER A 159 0.61 27.15 -12.13
C SER A 159 2.08 27.51 -12.18
N ASP A 160 2.35 28.76 -11.79
CA ASP A 160 3.66 29.27 -11.39
C ASP A 160 3.55 29.85 -9.97
N ALA A 161 4.50 29.48 -9.10
CA ALA A 161 4.53 29.87 -7.70
C ALA A 161 5.81 30.66 -7.39
N TYR A 162 5.66 31.82 -6.76
CA TYR A 162 6.75 32.75 -6.47
C TYR A 162 6.79 33.07 -4.98
N VAL A 163 8.01 33.23 -4.46
CA VAL A 163 8.26 33.95 -3.21
C VAL A 163 8.52 35.41 -3.55
N GLU A 164 8.32 36.31 -2.58
CA GLU A 164 8.52 37.73 -2.81
C GLU A 164 9.96 38.04 -3.22
N TYR A 165 10.13 39.00 -4.13
CA TYR A 165 11.41 39.42 -4.73
C TYR A 165 12.14 38.35 -5.58
N ALA A 166 11.58 37.15 -5.78
CA ALA A 166 12.15 36.18 -6.71
C ALA A 166 11.81 36.52 -8.17
N GLU A 167 12.82 36.48 -9.04
CA GLU A 167 12.64 36.66 -10.49
C GLU A 167 12.04 35.40 -11.14
N GLU A 168 12.48 34.22 -10.70
CA GLU A 168 12.01 32.94 -11.22
C GLU A 168 11.01 32.26 -10.26
N PRO A 169 10.00 31.55 -10.79
CA PRO A 169 9.08 30.79 -9.95
C PRO A 169 9.87 29.67 -9.26
N PHE A 170 9.67 29.52 -7.95
CA PHE A 170 10.24 28.37 -7.28
C PHE A 170 9.58 27.11 -7.80
N ASP A 171 8.27 27.10 -8.10
CA ASP A 171 7.55 25.96 -8.69
C ASP A 171 6.78 26.35 -9.96
N SER A 172 7.00 25.64 -11.08
CA SER A 172 6.30 25.90 -12.34
C SER A 172 5.89 24.62 -13.06
N THR A 173 4.62 24.55 -13.45
CA THR A 173 4.11 23.47 -14.32
C THR A 173 4.50 23.65 -15.78
N TYR A 174 4.69 24.89 -16.24
CA TYR A 174 5.17 25.16 -17.59
C TYR A 174 6.61 24.70 -17.76
N LEU A 175 7.48 24.96 -16.77
CA LEU A 175 8.86 24.43 -16.76
C LEU A 175 8.92 22.89 -16.71
N ARG A 176 7.89 22.24 -16.14
CA ARG A 176 7.74 20.78 -16.17
C ARG A 176 7.21 20.22 -17.49
N GLY A 177 6.76 21.08 -18.41
CA GLY A 177 6.17 20.70 -19.70
C GLY A 177 4.82 19.99 -19.62
N LYS A 178 4.16 19.96 -18.45
CA LYS A 178 2.85 19.31 -18.30
C LYS A 178 2.00 19.94 -17.19
N PRO A 179 0.68 20.07 -17.38
CA PRO A 179 -0.22 20.59 -16.36
C PRO A 179 -0.30 19.67 -15.15
N PHE A 180 -0.55 20.26 -13.99
CA PHE A 180 -0.78 19.51 -12.76
C PHE A 180 -2.20 18.96 -12.72
N ARG A 181 -2.36 17.75 -12.17
CA ARG A 181 -3.66 17.10 -11.97
C ARG A 181 -3.80 16.70 -10.52
N VAL A 182 -4.86 17.18 -9.88
CA VAL A 182 -5.16 16.86 -8.48
C VAL A 182 -6.66 16.79 -8.29
N ARG A 183 -7.09 16.02 -7.29
CA ARG A 183 -8.47 16.06 -6.83
C ARG A 183 -8.55 16.77 -5.49
N LEU A 184 -9.45 17.72 -5.40
CA LEU A 184 -9.68 18.54 -4.20
C LEU A 184 -10.39 17.71 -3.10
N GLY A 185 -10.39 18.22 -1.87
CA GLY A 185 -11.04 17.67 -0.69
C GLY A 185 -10.21 16.64 0.10
N GLN A 186 -8.90 16.56 -0.11
CA GLN A 186 -8.06 15.50 0.50
C GLN A 186 -6.73 15.97 1.09
N SER A 187 -6.59 17.26 1.42
CA SER A 187 -5.37 17.84 2.02
C SER A 187 -4.07 17.44 1.29
N SER A 188 -4.16 17.14 -0.01
CA SER A 188 -3.04 16.58 -0.79
C SER A 188 -2.21 17.66 -1.47
N ILE A 189 -2.61 18.93 -1.32
CA ILE A 189 -1.96 20.13 -1.83
C ILE A 189 -1.98 21.20 -0.74
N VAL A 190 -1.21 22.26 -0.97
CA VAL A 190 -1.15 23.43 -0.09
C VAL A 190 -2.58 23.97 0.15
N PRO A 191 -3.02 24.18 1.41
CA PRO A 191 -4.40 24.57 1.72
C PRO A 191 -4.89 25.82 0.98
N GLY A 192 -4.05 26.84 0.86
CA GLY A 192 -4.39 28.05 0.12
C GLY A 192 -4.50 27.85 -1.39
N LEU A 193 -3.72 26.92 -1.96
CA LEU A 193 -3.84 26.54 -3.37
C LEU A 193 -5.17 25.80 -3.62
N GLU A 194 -5.62 24.97 -2.68
CA GLU A 194 -6.93 24.33 -2.75
C GLU A 194 -8.07 25.35 -2.71
N ILE A 195 -8.00 26.31 -1.79
CA ILE A 195 -8.97 27.42 -1.71
C ILE A 195 -8.98 28.24 -3.00
N ALA A 196 -7.79 28.51 -3.57
CA ALA A 196 -7.67 29.20 -4.85
C ALA A 196 -8.40 28.46 -5.97
N LEU A 197 -8.14 27.15 -6.13
CA LEU A 197 -8.75 26.33 -7.19
C LEU A 197 -10.28 26.22 -7.05
N LEU A 198 -10.81 26.10 -5.82
CA LEU A 198 -12.25 26.08 -5.55
C LEU A 198 -12.95 27.40 -5.95
N SER A 199 -12.20 28.51 -5.98
CA SER A 199 -12.74 29.81 -6.38
C SER A 199 -12.70 30.08 -7.89
N MET A 200 -12.21 29.13 -8.70
CA MET A 200 -12.00 29.33 -10.15
C MET A 200 -13.10 28.73 -11.02
N GLN A 201 -13.21 29.25 -12.24
CA GLN A 201 -14.04 28.72 -13.34
C GLN A 201 -13.19 28.11 -14.46
N MET A 202 -13.81 27.31 -15.34
CA MET A 202 -13.10 26.67 -16.46
C MET A 202 -12.42 27.73 -17.36
N ASN A 203 -11.17 27.50 -17.75
CA ASN A 203 -10.34 28.42 -18.54
C ASN A 203 -10.03 29.77 -17.87
N GLU A 204 -10.31 29.93 -16.58
CA GLU A 204 -9.94 31.13 -15.82
C GLU A 204 -8.42 31.21 -15.65
N ARG A 205 -7.87 32.43 -15.78
CA ARG A 205 -6.53 32.77 -15.28
C ARG A 205 -6.66 33.75 -14.14
N ALA A 206 -6.01 33.44 -13.02
CA ALA A 206 -6.06 34.26 -11.82
C ALA A 206 -4.75 34.22 -11.05
N GLU A 207 -4.49 35.29 -10.31
CA GLU A 207 -3.40 35.40 -9.37
C GLU A 207 -3.94 35.30 -7.94
N PHE A 208 -3.17 34.62 -7.09
CA PHE A 208 -3.51 34.41 -5.69
C PHE A 208 -2.33 34.74 -4.79
N LEU A 209 -2.56 35.59 -3.79
CA LEU A 209 -1.62 35.76 -2.68
C LEU A 209 -2.10 34.91 -1.50
N VAL A 210 -1.26 33.96 -1.11
CA VAL A 210 -1.54 33.00 -0.04
C VAL A 210 -0.64 33.31 1.14
N LYS A 211 -1.23 33.72 2.26
CA LYS A 211 -0.51 34.00 3.51
C LYS A 211 0.13 32.73 4.09
N PRO A 212 1.13 32.86 4.97
CA PRO A 212 1.91 31.73 5.46
C PRO A 212 1.08 30.63 6.13
N ASP A 213 0.07 31.01 6.91
CA ASP A 213 -0.84 30.07 7.60
C ASP A 213 -1.63 29.17 6.63
N TYR A 214 -1.78 29.59 5.38
CA TYR A 214 -2.41 28.84 4.29
C TYR A 214 -1.40 28.26 3.29
N ALA A 215 -0.11 28.51 3.50
CA ALA A 215 1.00 28.09 2.64
C ALA A 215 1.93 27.10 3.37
N PHE A 216 3.18 27.51 3.64
CA PHE A 216 4.23 26.69 4.23
C PHE A 216 4.52 27.04 5.71
N GLY A 217 3.74 27.97 6.29
CA GLY A 217 3.78 28.35 7.69
C GLY A 217 5.14 28.86 8.19
N LYS A 218 5.31 28.81 9.52
CA LYS A 218 6.47 29.31 10.27
C LYS A 218 7.80 28.62 9.92
N PHE A 219 7.74 27.41 9.37
CA PHE A 219 8.95 26.66 9.04
C PHE A 219 9.37 26.83 7.59
N GLY A 220 8.45 27.21 6.70
CA GLY A 220 8.73 27.28 5.27
C GLY A 220 9.16 25.93 4.70
N CYS A 221 9.99 25.97 3.67
CA CYS A 221 10.69 24.81 3.11
C CYS A 221 12.11 25.23 2.68
N PRO A 222 13.04 25.43 3.63
CA PRO A 222 14.39 25.90 3.33
C PRO A 222 15.18 24.93 2.43
N PRO A 223 16.09 25.43 1.56
CA PRO A 223 16.38 26.84 1.30
C PRO A 223 15.40 27.51 0.31
N ARG A 224 14.48 26.75 -0.29
CA ARG A 224 13.64 27.19 -1.43
C ARG A 224 12.52 28.14 -1.01
N ILE A 225 11.96 27.96 0.18
CA ILE A 225 10.84 28.76 0.71
C ILE A 225 11.22 29.21 2.13
N PRO A 226 11.34 30.52 2.39
CA PRO A 226 11.61 31.04 3.73
C PRO A 226 10.49 30.72 4.73
N ALA A 227 10.84 30.82 6.02
CA ALA A 227 9.85 30.85 7.10
C ALA A 227 8.89 32.03 6.92
N ASP A 228 7.61 31.82 7.26
CA ASP A 228 6.56 32.85 7.19
C ASP A 228 6.42 33.52 5.81
N ALA A 229 6.73 32.79 4.74
CA ALA A 229 6.65 33.31 3.39
C ALA A 229 5.20 33.35 2.85
N THR A 230 4.79 34.51 2.34
CA THR A 230 3.60 34.63 1.49
C THR A 230 3.94 34.15 0.07
N ILE A 231 3.03 33.39 -0.54
CA ILE A 231 3.25 32.81 -1.87
C ILE A 231 2.31 33.45 -2.88
N LEU A 232 2.87 33.87 -4.01
CA LEU A 232 2.10 34.29 -5.18
C LEU A 232 1.93 33.10 -6.12
N TYR A 233 0.69 32.65 -6.32
CA TYR A 233 0.34 31.68 -7.36
C TYR A 233 -0.27 32.39 -8.55
N LYS A 234 0.27 32.15 -9.75
CA LYS A 234 -0.41 32.45 -11.02
C LYS A 234 -0.97 31.14 -11.55
N ILE A 235 -2.28 31.03 -11.71
CA ILE A 235 -2.97 29.78 -12.06
C ILE A 235 -3.78 29.96 -13.33
N GLU A 236 -3.68 28.99 -14.24
CA GLU A 236 -4.59 28.78 -15.37
C GLU A 236 -5.34 27.46 -15.17
N LEU A 237 -6.64 27.54 -14.89
CA LEU A 237 -7.47 26.34 -14.74
C LEU A 237 -7.90 25.85 -16.12
N LEU A 238 -7.42 24.67 -16.54
CA LEU A 238 -7.69 24.14 -17.88
C LEU A 238 -9.02 23.39 -17.94
N ASP A 239 -9.27 22.53 -16.95
CA ASP A 239 -10.41 21.64 -16.95
C ASP A 239 -10.64 21.08 -15.54
N PHE A 240 -11.89 20.71 -15.23
CA PHE A 240 -12.22 19.98 -14.03
C PHE A 240 -13.39 19.02 -14.26
N ASN A 241 -13.35 17.89 -13.55
CA ASN A 241 -14.45 16.94 -13.52
C ASN A 241 -14.97 16.80 -12.08
N THR A 242 -16.18 17.29 -11.88
CA THR A 242 -16.88 17.21 -10.60
C THR A 242 -17.46 15.83 -10.39
N CYS A 243 -17.12 15.20 -9.27
CA CYS A 243 -17.88 14.06 -8.81
C CYS A 243 -19.17 14.56 -8.13
N LEU A 244 -20.24 14.69 -8.92
CA LEU A 244 -21.53 15.20 -8.44
C LEU A 244 -22.04 14.41 -7.23
N ALA A 245 -21.88 13.08 -7.23
CA ALA A 245 -22.30 12.23 -6.14
C ALA A 245 -21.59 12.57 -4.80
N LEU A 246 -20.26 12.81 -4.83
CA LEU A 246 -19.53 13.21 -3.62
C LEU A 246 -19.83 14.63 -3.19
N SER A 247 -19.97 15.55 -4.15
CA SER A 247 -20.36 16.95 -3.86
C SER A 247 -21.73 17.01 -3.16
N GLN A 248 -22.69 16.20 -3.64
CA GLN A 248 -24.00 16.05 -2.99
C GLN A 248 -23.87 15.47 -1.57
N LEU A 249 -23.08 14.42 -1.38
CA LEU A 249 -22.90 13.82 -0.05
C LEU A 249 -22.20 14.75 0.96
N ASP A 250 -21.31 15.63 0.50
CA ASP A 250 -20.59 16.57 1.35
C ASP A 250 -21.45 17.74 1.81
N SER A 251 -22.37 18.18 0.94
CA SER A 251 -23.36 19.22 1.25
C SER A 251 -24.52 18.73 2.13
N MET A 252 -24.66 17.41 2.32
CA MET A 252 -25.65 16.81 3.21
C MET A 252 -25.22 16.85 4.68
N THR A 253 -26.19 17.05 5.56
CA THR A 253 -26.02 16.86 7.01
C THR A 253 -25.76 15.39 7.36
N PHE A 254 -25.33 15.13 8.59
CA PHE A 254 -25.08 13.77 9.07
C PHE A 254 -26.32 12.86 8.95
N GLU A 255 -27.51 13.37 9.33
CA GLU A 255 -28.76 12.62 9.26
C GLU A 255 -29.20 12.36 7.82
N GLU A 256 -29.09 13.37 6.95
CA GLU A 256 -29.41 13.21 5.52
C GLU A 256 -28.50 12.18 4.86
N ARG A 257 -27.19 12.23 5.17
CA ARG A 257 -26.21 11.26 4.65
C ARG A 257 -26.53 9.83 5.09
N LYS A 258 -26.99 9.64 6.33
CA LYS A 258 -27.41 8.32 6.84
C LYS A 258 -28.63 7.78 6.10
N SER A 259 -29.52 8.66 5.66
CA SER A 259 -30.70 8.31 4.86
C SER A 259 -30.49 8.37 3.35
N ALA A 260 -29.27 8.64 2.88
CA ALA A 260 -28.98 8.83 1.47
C ALA A 260 -29.28 7.56 0.66
N PRO A 261 -29.80 7.70 -0.58
CA PRO A 261 -30.11 6.54 -1.40
C PRO A 261 -28.84 5.77 -1.77
N PHE A 262 -28.90 4.44 -1.72
CA PHE A 262 -27.76 3.57 -2.04
C PHE A 262 -27.15 3.88 -3.41
N THR A 263 -27.98 4.22 -4.41
CA THR A 263 -27.53 4.58 -5.76
C THR A 263 -26.56 5.76 -5.78
N LEU A 264 -26.78 6.77 -4.92
CA LEU A 264 -25.89 7.92 -4.79
C LEU A 264 -24.55 7.52 -4.16
N ILE A 265 -24.61 6.74 -3.08
CA ILE A 265 -23.42 6.22 -2.38
C ILE A 265 -22.60 5.32 -3.29
N TYR A 266 -23.26 4.44 -4.03
CA TYR A 266 -22.64 3.53 -4.99
C TYR A 266 -21.97 4.29 -6.13
N SER A 267 -22.62 5.33 -6.69
CA SER A 267 -22.03 6.22 -7.69
C SER A 267 -20.78 6.95 -7.17
N ALA A 268 -20.83 7.44 -5.93
CA ALA A 268 -19.68 8.07 -5.27
C ALA A 268 -18.52 7.07 -5.07
N ALA A 269 -18.81 5.87 -4.58
CA ALA A 269 -17.83 4.81 -4.38
C ALA A 269 -17.21 4.35 -5.72
N GLU A 270 -17.99 4.29 -6.81
CA GLU A 270 -17.48 3.97 -8.13
C GLU A 270 -16.50 5.05 -8.64
N SER A 271 -16.83 6.33 -8.42
CA SER A 271 -15.94 7.44 -8.77
C SER A 271 -14.63 7.38 -7.98
N GLU A 272 -14.68 7.12 -6.66
CA GLU A 272 -13.49 6.89 -5.84
C GLU A 272 -12.66 5.69 -6.32
N LYS A 273 -13.30 4.57 -6.66
CA LYS A 273 -12.62 3.41 -7.26
C LYS A 273 -11.90 3.79 -8.55
N LYS A 274 -12.58 4.50 -9.47
CA LYS A 274 -12.01 4.96 -10.74
C LYS A 274 -10.78 5.85 -10.51
N GLN A 275 -10.84 6.75 -9.53
CA GLN A 275 -9.68 7.59 -9.16
C GLN A 275 -8.55 6.78 -8.52
N GLY A 276 -8.87 5.84 -7.64
CA GLY A 276 -7.89 4.92 -7.07
C GLY A 276 -7.12 4.15 -8.15
N ASN A 277 -7.83 3.71 -9.20
CA ASN A 277 -7.22 3.05 -10.35
C ASN A 277 -6.25 3.97 -11.10
N ILE A 278 -6.58 5.26 -11.26
CA ILE A 278 -5.69 6.25 -11.90
C ILE A 278 -4.42 6.44 -11.08
N TYR A 279 -4.53 6.67 -9.76
CA TYR A 279 -3.36 6.78 -8.89
C TYR A 279 -2.50 5.52 -8.90
N PHE A 280 -3.14 4.35 -8.89
CA PHE A 280 -2.45 3.07 -8.93
C PHE A 280 -1.65 2.89 -10.23
N LYS A 281 -2.26 3.19 -11.39
CA LYS A 281 -1.57 3.16 -12.70
C LYS A 281 -0.37 4.09 -12.75
N ASN A 282 -0.45 5.22 -12.06
CA ASN A 282 0.64 6.20 -11.98
C ASN A 282 1.68 5.86 -10.89
N GLY A 283 1.63 4.68 -10.26
CA GLY A 283 2.58 4.26 -9.23
C GLY A 283 2.36 4.88 -7.83
N HIS A 284 1.36 5.75 -7.67
CA HIS A 284 1.06 6.44 -6.40
C HIS A 284 0.23 5.56 -5.47
N ASN A 285 0.84 4.48 -4.95
CA ASN A 285 0.15 3.46 -4.16
C ASN A 285 -0.53 3.97 -2.88
N ARG A 286 0.05 4.97 -2.20
CA ARG A 286 -0.56 5.58 -1.01
C ARG A 286 -1.85 6.31 -1.35
N ASN A 287 -1.82 7.14 -2.39
CA ASN A 287 -2.99 7.89 -2.86
C ASN A 287 -4.08 6.93 -3.37
N ALA A 288 -3.69 5.88 -4.09
CA ALA A 288 -4.61 4.83 -4.51
C ALA A 288 -5.31 4.15 -3.33
N PHE A 289 -4.55 3.81 -2.28
CA PHE A 289 -5.11 3.26 -1.05
C PHE A 289 -6.16 4.18 -0.43
N TYR A 290 -5.84 5.47 -0.29
CA TYR A 290 -6.79 6.44 0.29
C TYR A 290 -8.11 6.48 -0.50
N ARG A 291 -8.06 6.44 -1.83
CA ARG A 291 -9.27 6.43 -2.66
C ARG A 291 -10.10 5.16 -2.47
N TYR A 292 -9.47 3.99 -2.54
CA TYR A 292 -10.20 2.74 -2.33
C TYR A 292 -10.77 2.64 -0.92
N HIS A 293 -10.02 3.11 0.09
CA HIS A 293 -10.48 3.11 1.47
C HIS A 293 -11.64 4.08 1.68
N HIS A 294 -11.63 5.25 1.04
CA HIS A 294 -12.77 6.16 1.06
C HIS A 294 -14.01 5.51 0.44
N ALA A 295 -13.87 4.83 -0.71
CA ALA A 295 -14.95 4.08 -1.32
C ALA A 295 -15.53 2.98 -0.40
N ILE A 296 -14.66 2.24 0.30
CA ILE A 296 -15.08 1.23 1.28
C ILE A 296 -15.89 1.87 2.40
N ARG A 297 -15.42 2.98 2.99
CA ARG A 297 -16.15 3.70 4.05
C ARG A 297 -17.50 4.23 3.60
N LEU A 298 -17.61 4.68 2.36
CA LEU A 298 -18.90 5.12 1.80
C LEU A 298 -19.88 3.93 1.75
N LEU A 299 -19.42 2.79 1.25
CA LEU A 299 -20.25 1.59 1.13
C LEU A 299 -20.59 0.99 2.50
N ASP A 300 -19.64 0.88 3.43
CA ASP A 300 -19.86 0.31 4.77
C ASP A 300 -20.93 1.10 5.57
N ASN A 301 -21.06 2.40 5.30
CA ASN A 301 -22.05 3.27 5.94
C ASN A 301 -23.34 3.43 5.12
N ALA A 302 -23.49 2.71 4.01
CA ALA A 302 -24.65 2.86 3.14
C ALA A 302 -25.89 2.22 3.75
N ASN A 303 -27.05 2.87 3.57
CA ASN A 303 -28.34 2.27 3.89
C ASN A 303 -28.76 1.36 2.72
N LEU A 304 -28.92 0.05 2.99
CA LEU A 304 -29.28 -0.96 2.00
C LEU A 304 -30.79 -1.24 2.13
N ALA A 305 -31.54 -1.04 1.05
CA ALA A 305 -33.00 -1.15 1.11
C ALA A 305 -33.54 -2.53 0.72
N ASN A 306 -32.76 -3.30 -0.04
CA ASN A 306 -33.17 -4.59 -0.62
C ASN A 306 -31.95 -5.50 -0.85
N ASP A 307 -32.21 -6.77 -1.14
CA ASP A 307 -31.18 -7.79 -1.37
C ASP A 307 -30.29 -7.47 -2.59
N GLU A 308 -30.83 -6.79 -3.62
CA GLU A 308 -30.06 -6.38 -4.81
C GLU A 308 -28.98 -5.35 -4.45
N ASP A 309 -29.31 -4.37 -3.59
CA ASP A 309 -28.37 -3.38 -3.07
C ASP A 309 -27.27 -4.05 -2.25
N GLU A 310 -27.62 -5.04 -1.41
CA GLU A 310 -26.64 -5.82 -0.66
C GLU A 310 -25.67 -6.57 -1.59
N ASP A 311 -26.19 -7.21 -2.63
CA ASP A 311 -25.38 -7.97 -3.58
C ASP A 311 -24.45 -7.04 -4.39
N LEU A 312 -24.96 -5.89 -4.84
CA LEU A 312 -24.14 -4.86 -5.50
C LEU A 312 -23.04 -4.32 -4.57
N GLN A 313 -23.37 -4.06 -3.31
CA GLN A 313 -22.41 -3.60 -2.30
C GLN A 313 -21.32 -4.65 -2.07
N LYS A 314 -21.70 -5.92 -1.84
CA LYS A 314 -20.76 -7.04 -1.62
C LYS A 314 -19.80 -7.19 -2.82
N GLN A 315 -20.33 -7.18 -4.04
CA GLN A 315 -19.52 -7.26 -5.25
C GLN A 315 -18.52 -6.11 -5.37
N MET A 316 -18.93 -4.87 -5.08
CA MET A 316 -18.04 -3.71 -5.10
C MET A 316 -16.98 -3.77 -4.00
N LEU A 317 -17.35 -4.16 -2.78
CA LEU A 317 -16.43 -4.29 -1.64
C LEU A 317 -15.34 -5.34 -1.91
N VAL A 318 -15.69 -6.51 -2.47
CA VAL A 318 -14.71 -7.53 -2.85
C VAL A 318 -13.69 -6.97 -3.86
N LYS A 319 -14.16 -6.21 -4.87
CA LYS A 319 -13.28 -5.54 -5.85
C LYS A 319 -12.35 -4.52 -5.16
N LEU A 320 -12.89 -3.67 -4.28
CA LEU A 320 -12.14 -2.66 -3.55
C LEU A 320 -11.10 -3.27 -2.59
N TYR A 321 -11.46 -4.30 -1.83
CA TYR A 321 -10.54 -5.01 -0.94
C TYR A 321 -9.40 -5.66 -1.72
N CYS A 322 -9.67 -6.27 -2.88
CA CYS A 322 -8.62 -6.82 -3.75
C CYS A 322 -7.68 -5.72 -4.27
N ASN A 323 -8.20 -4.55 -4.65
CA ASN A 323 -7.39 -3.41 -5.06
C ASN A 323 -6.53 -2.87 -3.91
N VAL A 324 -7.09 -2.74 -2.71
CA VAL A 324 -6.35 -2.36 -1.49
C VAL A 324 -5.23 -3.36 -1.21
N CYS A 325 -5.48 -4.66 -1.30
CA CYS A 325 -4.44 -5.69 -1.12
C CYS A 325 -3.23 -5.43 -2.02
N LYS A 326 -3.47 -5.08 -3.29
CA LYS A 326 -2.38 -4.79 -4.22
C LYS A 326 -1.63 -3.50 -3.85
N THR A 327 -2.32 -2.45 -3.41
CA THR A 327 -1.65 -1.23 -2.91
C THR A 327 -0.75 -1.53 -1.70
N LYS A 328 -1.21 -2.38 -0.76
CA LYS A 328 -0.45 -2.75 0.44
C LYS A 328 0.72 -3.67 0.12
N SER A 329 0.55 -4.60 -0.81
CA SER A 329 1.64 -5.43 -1.34
C SER A 329 2.78 -4.58 -1.91
N ASN A 330 2.44 -3.58 -2.75
CA ASN A 330 3.42 -2.66 -3.33
C ASN A 330 4.13 -1.79 -2.29
N LEU A 331 3.49 -1.54 -1.14
CA LEU A 331 4.08 -0.82 0.00
C LEU A 331 4.82 -1.73 0.98
N GLY A 332 4.86 -3.05 0.75
CA GLY A 332 5.46 -4.04 1.66
C GLY A 332 4.67 -4.31 2.94
N ASP A 333 3.44 -3.78 3.07
CA ASP A 333 2.58 -3.98 4.23
C ASP A 333 1.73 -5.26 4.08
N TYR A 334 2.40 -6.40 4.23
CA TYR A 334 1.78 -7.71 4.10
C TYR A 334 0.77 -8.02 5.21
N SER A 335 0.87 -7.34 6.36
CA SER A 335 -0.10 -7.49 7.46
C SER A 335 -1.46 -6.92 7.06
N LYS A 336 -1.50 -5.66 6.60
CA LYS A 336 -2.75 -5.05 6.12
C LYS A 336 -3.25 -5.76 4.86
N GLN A 337 -2.37 -6.24 3.99
CA GLN A 337 -2.78 -7.05 2.84
C GLN A 337 -3.53 -8.33 3.28
N ALA A 338 -3.01 -9.07 4.26
CA ALA A 338 -3.66 -10.28 4.76
C ALA A 338 -5.04 -9.98 5.38
N PHE A 339 -5.15 -8.86 6.11
CA PHE A 339 -6.41 -8.41 6.70
C PHE A 339 -7.49 -8.15 5.64
N PHE A 340 -7.20 -7.32 4.64
CA PHE A 340 -8.17 -7.00 3.59
C PHE A 340 -8.47 -8.20 2.68
N ALA A 341 -7.50 -9.10 2.47
CA ALA A 341 -7.74 -10.33 1.71
C ALA A 341 -8.71 -11.26 2.44
N ARG A 342 -8.67 -11.31 3.78
CA ARG A 342 -9.65 -12.06 4.59
C ARG A 342 -11.03 -11.41 4.51
N LYS A 343 -11.12 -10.08 4.68
CA LYS A 343 -12.41 -9.36 4.49
C LYS A 343 -13.05 -9.65 3.12
N ALA A 344 -12.25 -9.70 2.06
CA ALA A 344 -12.74 -10.07 0.74
C ALA A 344 -13.27 -11.53 0.67
N LEU A 345 -12.62 -12.47 1.36
CA LEU A 345 -13.05 -13.87 1.43
C LEU A 345 -14.25 -14.10 2.35
N ASP A 346 -14.42 -13.25 3.37
CA ASP A 346 -15.60 -13.29 4.25
C ASP A 346 -16.86 -12.88 3.46
N LEU A 347 -16.72 -11.98 2.47
CA LEU A 347 -17.80 -11.60 1.55
C LEU A 347 -17.96 -12.59 0.39
N ASP A 348 -16.86 -13.00 -0.25
CA ASP A 348 -16.85 -13.96 -1.34
C ASP A 348 -15.71 -14.97 -1.16
N SER A 349 -16.05 -16.10 -0.55
CA SER A 349 -15.11 -17.20 -0.31
C SER A 349 -14.61 -17.88 -1.59
N THR A 350 -15.26 -17.64 -2.74
CA THR A 350 -14.88 -18.21 -4.03
C THR A 350 -13.85 -17.35 -4.75
N CYS A 351 -13.71 -16.07 -4.38
CA CYS A 351 -12.85 -15.08 -5.03
C CYS A 351 -11.39 -15.56 -5.18
N VAL A 352 -11.01 -15.85 -6.43
CA VAL A 352 -9.65 -16.29 -6.80
C VAL A 352 -8.60 -15.23 -6.43
N LYS A 353 -8.90 -13.95 -6.70
CA LYS A 353 -7.99 -12.82 -6.42
C LYS A 353 -7.74 -12.67 -4.93
N ALA A 354 -8.78 -12.80 -4.09
CA ALA A 354 -8.63 -12.71 -2.65
C ALA A 354 -7.81 -13.87 -2.07
N LYS A 355 -8.03 -15.12 -2.54
CA LYS A 355 -7.20 -16.28 -2.16
C LYS A 355 -5.73 -16.10 -2.55
N TYR A 356 -5.48 -15.64 -3.77
CA TYR A 356 -4.14 -15.36 -4.28
C TYR A 356 -3.45 -14.26 -3.46
N ASN A 357 -4.15 -13.14 -3.21
CA ASN A 357 -3.66 -12.03 -2.42
C ASN A 357 -3.35 -12.45 -0.97
N LEU A 358 -4.19 -13.29 -0.36
CA LEU A 358 -3.94 -13.83 0.99
C LEU A 358 -2.70 -14.72 1.00
N ALA A 359 -2.56 -15.64 0.04
CA ALA A 359 -1.39 -16.51 -0.03
C ALA A 359 -0.09 -15.72 -0.17
N ASN A 360 -0.07 -14.68 -1.01
CA ASN A 360 1.08 -13.79 -1.16
C ASN A 360 1.38 -12.97 0.09
N ALA A 361 0.35 -12.53 0.82
CA ALA A 361 0.54 -11.85 2.10
C ALA A 361 1.20 -12.79 3.14
N LEU A 362 0.76 -14.05 3.22
CA LEU A 362 1.35 -15.06 4.11
C LEU A 362 2.81 -15.35 3.76
N ILE A 363 3.13 -15.46 2.47
CA ILE A 363 4.52 -15.59 1.98
C ILE A 363 5.36 -14.37 2.38
N GLY A 364 4.82 -13.16 2.19
CA GLY A 364 5.48 -11.90 2.56
C GLY A 364 5.79 -11.81 4.05
N LEU A 365 4.84 -12.20 4.90
CA LEU A 365 4.98 -12.26 6.36
C LEU A 365 5.86 -13.41 6.87
N ASN A 366 6.23 -14.36 6.00
CA ASN A 366 6.85 -15.63 6.40
C ASN A 366 6.03 -16.42 7.44
N SER A 367 4.71 -16.28 7.42
CA SER A 367 3.78 -16.88 8.39
C SER A 367 2.84 -17.87 7.72
N ASP A 368 2.50 -18.97 8.38
CA ASP A 368 1.54 -19.97 7.90
C ASP A 368 1.79 -20.43 6.45
N LEU A 369 3.06 -20.69 6.10
CA LEU A 369 3.44 -21.11 4.74
C LEU A 369 2.72 -22.38 4.26
N GLY A 370 2.33 -23.26 5.20
CA GLY A 370 1.50 -24.43 4.89
C GLY A 370 0.13 -24.05 4.32
N LYS A 371 -0.52 -23.02 4.90
CA LYS A 371 -1.80 -22.50 4.40
C LYS A 371 -1.61 -21.82 3.05
N ALA A 372 -0.56 -21.01 2.88
CA ALA A 372 -0.22 -20.40 1.59
C ALA A 372 -0.06 -21.46 0.48
N ARG A 373 0.63 -22.57 0.78
CA ARG A 373 0.77 -23.70 -0.14
C ARG A 373 -0.57 -24.29 -0.53
N SER A 374 -1.42 -24.62 0.45
CA SER A 374 -2.74 -25.20 0.17
C SER A 374 -3.60 -24.30 -0.72
N LEU A 375 -3.57 -22.98 -0.49
CA LEU A 375 -4.31 -22.00 -1.28
C LEU A 375 -3.77 -21.96 -2.71
N LEU A 376 -2.46 -21.81 -2.91
CA LEU A 376 -1.87 -21.70 -4.23
C LEU A 376 -1.98 -23.00 -5.03
N THR A 377 -1.83 -24.18 -4.40
CA THR A 377 -2.03 -25.46 -5.09
C THR A 377 -3.50 -25.64 -5.51
N ALA A 378 -4.46 -25.22 -4.67
CA ALA A 378 -5.87 -25.24 -5.06
C ALA A 378 -6.14 -24.31 -6.26
N LEU A 379 -5.54 -23.11 -6.26
CA LEU A 379 -5.64 -22.17 -7.38
C LEU A 379 -4.96 -22.68 -8.66
N GLN A 380 -3.79 -23.32 -8.55
CA GLN A 380 -3.08 -23.91 -9.69
C GLN A 380 -3.88 -25.05 -10.32
N ARG A 381 -4.58 -25.86 -9.53
CA ARG A 381 -5.48 -26.90 -10.07
C ARG A 381 -6.62 -26.33 -10.91
N GLN A 382 -7.16 -25.17 -10.50
CA GLN A 382 -8.22 -24.48 -11.23
C GLN A 382 -7.68 -23.70 -12.44
N HIS A 383 -6.44 -23.19 -12.34
CA HIS A 383 -5.80 -22.37 -13.36
C HIS A 383 -4.35 -22.82 -13.62
N PRO A 384 -4.11 -23.97 -14.29
CA PRO A 384 -2.77 -24.58 -14.39
C PRO A 384 -1.74 -23.73 -15.14
N ASN A 385 -2.18 -22.98 -16.16
CA ASN A 385 -1.30 -22.21 -17.04
C ASN A 385 -1.09 -20.75 -16.56
N ASN A 386 -1.45 -20.46 -15.32
CA ASN A 386 -1.33 -19.10 -14.78
C ASN A 386 0.10 -18.82 -14.28
N SER A 387 0.83 -17.96 -14.99
CA SER A 387 2.22 -17.61 -14.63
C SER A 387 2.34 -17.02 -13.22
N ASP A 388 1.38 -16.19 -12.79
CA ASP A 388 1.45 -15.48 -11.50
C ASP A 388 1.36 -16.45 -10.32
N ILE A 389 0.47 -17.44 -10.43
CA ILE A 389 0.32 -18.51 -9.43
C ILE A 389 1.58 -19.36 -9.39
N ASN A 390 2.12 -19.74 -10.55
CA ASN A 390 3.33 -20.56 -10.64
C ASN A 390 4.56 -19.82 -10.07
N ASN A 391 4.74 -18.54 -10.40
CA ASN A 391 5.81 -17.70 -9.84
C ASN A 391 5.68 -17.55 -8.32
N SER A 392 4.44 -17.44 -7.81
CA SER A 392 4.17 -17.34 -6.36
C SER A 392 4.45 -18.65 -5.63
N LEU A 393 4.15 -19.80 -6.25
CA LEU A 393 4.51 -21.12 -5.74
C LEU A 393 6.02 -21.30 -5.67
N GLU A 394 6.75 -20.89 -6.71
CA GLU A 394 8.21 -20.95 -6.69
C GLU A 394 8.80 -20.07 -5.58
N LYS A 395 8.28 -18.85 -5.40
CA LYS A 395 8.66 -17.95 -4.31
C LYS A 395 8.39 -18.56 -2.93
N LEU A 396 7.25 -19.24 -2.77
CA LEU A 396 6.90 -19.96 -1.56
C LEU A 396 7.87 -21.11 -1.27
N GLU A 397 8.19 -21.93 -2.27
CA GLU A 397 9.12 -23.05 -2.13
C GLU A 397 10.52 -22.59 -1.72
N ARG A 398 11.02 -21.52 -2.36
CA ARG A 398 12.29 -20.88 -1.97
C ARG A 398 12.26 -20.45 -0.50
N ARG A 399 11.18 -19.81 -0.05
CA ARG A 399 11.02 -19.36 1.34
C ARG A 399 10.93 -20.53 2.33
N MET A 400 10.18 -21.58 2.00
CA MET A 400 10.08 -22.78 2.83
C MET A 400 11.42 -23.49 2.97
N ASN A 401 12.18 -23.60 1.89
CA ASN A 401 13.52 -24.20 1.91
C ASN A 401 14.50 -23.37 2.77
N GLN A 402 14.46 -22.04 2.65
CA GLN A 402 15.24 -21.16 3.53
C GLN A 402 14.89 -21.36 5.01
N ASN A 403 13.60 -21.43 5.36
CA ASN A 403 13.18 -21.69 6.75
C ASN A 403 13.70 -23.03 7.27
N LYS A 404 13.62 -24.10 6.46
CA LYS A 404 14.16 -25.42 6.81
C LYS A 404 15.68 -25.38 7.02
N MET A 405 16.41 -24.67 6.17
CA MET A 405 17.86 -24.53 6.30
C MET A 405 18.22 -23.78 7.59
N MET A 406 17.55 -22.66 7.88
CA MET A 406 17.75 -21.90 9.12
C MET A 406 17.39 -22.71 10.37
N GLU A 407 16.29 -23.47 10.34
CA GLU A 407 15.89 -24.36 11.44
C GLU A 407 16.93 -25.45 11.69
N ARG A 408 17.42 -26.09 10.63
CA ARG A 408 18.50 -27.08 10.74
C ARG A 408 19.76 -26.49 11.37
N GLU A 409 20.19 -25.31 10.93
CA GLU A 409 21.36 -24.63 11.50
C GLU A 409 21.14 -24.25 12.96
N PHE A 410 19.94 -23.76 13.31
CA PHE A 410 19.57 -23.42 14.67
C PHE A 410 19.63 -24.66 15.58
N CYS A 411 19.02 -25.77 15.17
CA CYS A 411 19.06 -27.04 15.90
C CYS A 411 20.50 -27.53 16.11
N LEU A 412 21.34 -27.52 15.07
CA LEU A 412 22.76 -27.90 15.19
C LEU A 412 23.53 -27.05 16.21
N LYS A 413 23.22 -25.75 16.31
CA LYS A 413 23.82 -24.85 17.31
C LYS A 413 23.29 -25.13 18.73
N MET A 414 22.03 -25.53 18.88
CA MET A 414 21.42 -25.86 20.18
C MET A 414 21.95 -27.19 20.74
N PHE A 415 22.09 -28.23 19.92
CA PHE A 415 22.49 -29.57 20.38
C PHE A 415 23.99 -29.71 20.67
N LYS A 416 24.87 -28.90 20.04
CA LYS A 416 26.31 -28.86 20.38
C LYS A 416 26.61 -28.40 21.81
N LYS A 417 25.63 -27.91 22.57
CA LYS A 417 25.77 -27.45 23.96
C LYS A 417 25.34 -28.47 25.02
N THR A 418 24.80 -29.64 24.66
CA THR A 418 24.19 -30.58 25.62
C THR A 418 24.78 -31.99 25.49
N ASP A 419 26.03 -32.17 25.93
CA ASP A 419 26.61 -33.50 26.15
C ASP A 419 26.34 -33.96 27.59
N VAL A 420 25.33 -34.82 27.79
CA VAL A 420 25.31 -35.72 28.96
C VAL A 420 24.92 -37.15 28.55
N ASN A 421 25.83 -38.03 28.93
CA ASN A 421 25.95 -39.46 28.73
C ASN A 421 24.82 -40.25 29.43
N VAL A 422 24.00 -41.04 28.71
CA VAL A 422 23.16 -42.09 29.33
C VAL A 422 22.97 -43.29 28.38
N LYS A 423 23.29 -44.47 28.95
CA LYS A 423 23.09 -45.89 28.57
C LYS A 423 21.62 -46.31 28.83
N LEU A 424 20.92 -47.18 28.07
CA LEU A 424 20.97 -48.66 27.96
C LEU A 424 19.57 -49.11 27.43
N VAL A 425 19.40 -50.41 27.12
CA VAL A 425 18.14 -51.20 26.99
C VAL A 425 17.65 -51.50 25.56
N ASN A 426 17.32 -52.78 25.38
CA ASN A 426 16.89 -53.47 24.17
C ASN A 426 15.40 -53.84 24.33
N PRO A 427 14.48 -53.33 23.50
CA PRO A 427 13.11 -53.87 23.46
C PRO A 427 12.70 -54.20 22.01
N LEU A 428 12.84 -55.47 21.66
CA LEU A 428 11.97 -56.13 20.68
C LEU A 428 10.56 -56.13 21.26
N GLU A 429 9.81 -55.05 21.08
CA GLU A 429 8.35 -55.00 21.28
C GLU A 429 7.86 -53.64 20.78
N ILE A 430 7.31 -53.59 19.56
CA ILE A 430 6.14 -52.80 19.15
C ILE A 430 5.77 -53.31 17.74
N LYS A 431 4.62 -53.98 17.64
CA LYS A 431 3.99 -54.40 16.38
C LYS A 431 3.19 -53.25 15.77
N ASP A 432 3.15 -53.26 14.45
CA ASP A 432 2.43 -52.33 13.59
C ASP A 432 0.93 -52.20 13.90
N SER A 433 0.40 -50.99 13.69
CA SER A 433 -0.94 -50.85 13.12
C SER A 433 -1.14 -49.54 12.34
N LYS A 434 -1.47 -49.71 11.05
CA LYS A 434 -2.29 -48.87 10.15
C LYS A 434 -1.70 -47.59 9.53
N GLY A 435 -1.24 -47.74 8.28
CA GLY A 435 -1.92 -47.17 7.09
C GLY A 435 -1.77 -45.67 6.78
N SER A 436 -0.73 -45.31 6.03
CA SER A 436 -0.66 -44.11 5.18
C SER A 436 0.14 -44.42 3.91
N PRO A 437 -0.15 -43.81 2.74
CA PRO A 437 0.45 -44.20 1.47
C PRO A 437 1.96 -43.91 1.45
N SER A 438 2.75 -44.92 1.09
CA SER A 438 4.21 -44.84 1.04
C SER A 438 4.65 -43.91 -0.10
N ILE A 439 5.21 -42.75 0.26
CA ILE A 439 5.88 -41.83 -0.67
C ILE A 439 7.20 -42.49 -1.08
N ASP A 440 7.36 -42.96 -2.31
CA ASP A 440 8.62 -43.56 -2.77
C ASP A 440 9.80 -42.57 -2.69
N ALA A 441 11.00 -43.04 -2.38
CA ALA A 441 12.19 -42.20 -2.25
C ALA A 441 12.61 -41.61 -3.60
N SER A 442 13.09 -40.36 -3.62
CA SER A 442 13.52 -39.68 -4.85
C SER A 442 14.62 -40.46 -5.59
N ASP A 443 14.54 -40.56 -6.92
CA ASP A 443 15.55 -41.27 -7.74
C ASP A 443 16.97 -40.71 -7.57
N LEU A 444 17.10 -39.41 -7.33
CA LEU A 444 18.40 -38.78 -7.06
C LEU A 444 18.99 -39.27 -5.74
N PHE A 445 18.14 -39.44 -4.72
CA PHE A 445 18.53 -40.01 -3.43
C PHE A 445 18.93 -41.48 -3.60
N LYS A 446 18.12 -42.28 -4.31
CA LYS A 446 18.42 -43.70 -4.57
C LYS A 446 19.79 -43.89 -5.21
N ARG A 447 20.10 -43.12 -6.27
CA ARG A 447 21.39 -43.17 -6.97
C ARG A 447 22.56 -42.75 -6.07
N ALA A 448 22.40 -41.70 -5.29
CA ALA A 448 23.43 -41.22 -4.37
C ALA A 448 23.73 -42.22 -3.24
N VAL A 449 22.69 -42.86 -2.70
CA VAL A 449 22.80 -43.88 -1.65
C VAL A 449 23.53 -45.12 -2.21
N THR A 450 23.08 -45.66 -3.34
CA THR A 450 23.70 -46.84 -3.97
C THR A 450 25.19 -46.60 -4.24
N ALA A 451 25.55 -45.49 -4.88
CA ALA A 451 26.95 -45.17 -5.18
C ALA A 451 27.81 -45.09 -3.90
N ARG A 452 27.27 -44.50 -2.83
CA ARG A 452 27.97 -44.34 -1.56
C ARG A 452 28.15 -45.66 -0.80
N LEU A 453 27.17 -46.55 -0.83
CA LEU A 453 27.24 -47.87 -0.21
C LEU A 453 28.15 -48.83 -0.97
N GLU A 454 28.17 -48.76 -2.30
CA GLU A 454 29.11 -49.53 -3.13
C GLU A 454 30.55 -49.07 -2.93
N ALA A 455 30.78 -47.76 -2.81
CA ALA A 455 32.08 -47.21 -2.45
C ALA A 455 32.51 -47.67 -1.05
N PHE A 456 31.59 -47.66 -0.08
CA PHE A 456 31.86 -48.16 1.27
C PHE A 456 32.19 -49.65 1.29
N SER A 457 31.44 -50.48 0.53
CA SER A 457 31.70 -51.92 0.39
C SER A 457 33.13 -52.22 -0.07
N LYS A 458 33.71 -51.36 -0.92
CA LYS A 458 35.08 -51.49 -1.43
C LYS A 458 36.16 -50.82 -0.55
N SER A 459 35.76 -50.01 0.44
CA SER A 459 36.69 -49.28 1.32
C SER A 459 37.17 -50.12 2.51
N ASP A 460 38.31 -49.78 3.13
CA ASP A 460 38.79 -50.47 4.34
C ASP A 460 38.07 -50.03 5.64
N SER A 461 37.06 -49.15 5.54
CA SER A 461 36.32 -48.66 6.70
C SER A 461 35.35 -49.73 7.24
N ALA A 462 35.38 -49.94 8.56
CA ALA A 462 34.51 -50.90 9.25
C ALA A 462 33.06 -50.41 9.41
N THR A 463 32.87 -49.09 9.49
CA THR A 463 31.57 -48.47 9.76
C THR A 463 31.36 -47.20 8.94
N LEU A 464 30.11 -46.95 8.52
CA LEU A 464 29.65 -45.76 7.82
C LEU A 464 28.40 -45.23 8.50
N GLU A 465 28.42 -43.95 8.90
CA GLU A 465 27.22 -43.27 9.38
C GLU A 465 26.48 -42.63 8.20
N PHE A 466 25.16 -42.82 8.17
CA PHE A 466 24.29 -42.43 7.08
C PHE A 466 23.05 -41.71 7.63
N SER A 467 22.88 -40.42 7.31
CA SER A 467 21.72 -39.64 7.77
C SER A 467 20.64 -39.58 6.68
N ILE A 468 19.37 -39.77 7.05
CA ILE A 468 18.16 -39.67 6.23
C ILE A 468 17.28 -38.51 6.73
N ASN A 469 16.32 -38.03 5.95
CA ASN A 469 15.52 -36.82 6.29
C ASN A 469 14.07 -37.13 6.75
N ASP A 470 13.87 -38.25 7.46
CA ASP A 470 12.62 -38.75 8.10
C ASP A 470 11.55 -39.37 7.19
N SER A 471 11.90 -39.72 5.95
CA SER A 471 11.00 -40.54 5.13
C SER A 471 11.18 -42.02 5.46
N ILE A 472 10.11 -42.68 5.92
CA ILE A 472 10.04 -44.14 6.11
C ILE A 472 10.54 -44.87 4.84
N SER A 473 10.25 -44.32 3.66
CA SER A 473 10.65 -44.91 2.39
C SER A 473 12.13 -44.75 2.06
N GLU A 474 12.77 -43.64 2.45
CA GLU A 474 14.23 -43.46 2.32
C GLU A 474 14.98 -44.43 3.24
N LYS A 475 14.46 -44.63 4.46
CA LYS A 475 14.97 -45.61 5.40
C LYS A 475 14.88 -47.03 4.83
N ASN A 476 13.71 -47.40 4.32
CA ASN A 476 13.47 -48.72 3.73
C ASN A 476 14.37 -48.97 2.52
N PHE A 477 14.60 -47.94 1.69
CA PHE A 477 15.50 -48.06 0.55
C PHE A 477 16.95 -48.29 0.97
N VAL A 478 17.47 -47.51 1.94
CA VAL A 478 18.85 -47.68 2.42
C VAL A 478 19.04 -49.07 3.07
N VAL A 479 18.07 -49.54 3.85
CA VAL A 479 18.08 -50.89 4.43
C VAL A 479 18.06 -51.97 3.34
N SER A 480 17.19 -51.84 2.35
CA SER A 480 17.11 -52.77 1.20
C SER A 480 18.45 -52.84 0.45
N GLU A 481 19.09 -51.70 0.22
CA GLU A 481 20.33 -51.63 -0.54
C GLU A 481 21.54 -52.17 0.25
N CYS A 482 21.57 -51.97 1.56
CA CYS A 482 22.57 -52.61 2.41
C CYS A 482 22.39 -54.13 2.46
N CYS A 483 21.16 -54.63 2.52
CA CYS A 483 20.86 -56.05 2.41
C CYS A 483 21.34 -56.63 1.06
N ARG A 484 21.12 -55.92 -0.06
CA ARG A 484 21.63 -56.30 -1.39
C ARG A 484 23.14 -56.46 -1.40
N LEU A 485 23.85 -55.59 -0.68
CA LEU A 485 25.32 -55.58 -0.59
C LEU A 485 25.88 -56.47 0.55
N GLY A 486 25.02 -57.15 1.32
CA GLY A 486 25.43 -58.01 2.44
C GLY A 486 25.94 -57.25 3.67
N ILE A 487 25.61 -55.96 3.81
CA ILE A 487 26.09 -55.05 4.84
C ILE A 487 25.05 -54.92 5.96
N GLN A 488 25.48 -54.91 7.23
CA GLN A 488 24.57 -54.74 8.36
C GLN A 488 24.20 -53.27 8.54
N VAL A 489 22.94 -53.02 8.87
CA VAL A 489 22.42 -51.67 9.18
C VAL A 489 21.82 -51.69 10.57
N GLN A 490 22.25 -50.75 11.38
CA GLN A 490 21.71 -50.46 12.70
C GLN A 490 21.10 -49.07 12.66
N THR A 491 19.96 -48.90 13.32
CA THR A 491 19.35 -47.56 13.49
C THR A 491 19.86 -46.96 14.79
N ASN A 492 20.25 -45.69 14.76
CA ASN A 492 20.63 -44.98 15.98
C ASN A 492 19.37 -44.79 16.85
N PRO A 493 19.33 -45.34 18.08
CA PRO A 493 18.13 -45.31 18.90
C PRO A 493 17.73 -43.90 19.37
N LYS A 494 18.65 -42.91 19.34
CA LYS A 494 18.39 -41.52 19.74
C LYS A 494 17.99 -40.62 18.57
N ASP A 495 18.19 -41.09 17.34
CA ASP A 495 17.93 -40.34 16.12
C ASP A 495 17.48 -41.32 15.03
N SER A 496 16.16 -41.47 14.84
CA SER A 496 15.55 -42.37 13.83
C SER A 496 16.03 -42.09 12.41
N LEU A 497 16.67 -40.93 12.22
CA LEU A 497 17.24 -40.40 11.00
C LEU A 497 18.67 -40.80 10.74
N ARG A 498 19.34 -41.50 11.65
CA ARG A 498 20.73 -41.91 11.46
C ARG A 498 20.85 -43.43 11.47
N LEU A 499 21.38 -43.94 10.39
CA LEU A 499 21.70 -45.34 10.17
C LEU A 499 23.21 -45.53 10.32
N ILE A 500 23.61 -46.48 11.13
CA ILE A 500 25.00 -46.92 11.25
C ILE A 500 25.11 -48.20 10.46
N ILE A 501 25.95 -48.17 9.43
CA ILE A 501 26.12 -49.25 8.46
C ILE A 501 27.47 -49.87 8.72
N SER A 502 27.52 -51.16 9.04
CA SER A 502 28.75 -51.87 9.39
C SER A 502 28.95 -53.09 8.50
N LYS A 503 30.20 -53.33 8.10
CA LYS A 503 30.54 -54.57 7.42
C LYS A 503 30.47 -55.72 8.43
N LYS A 504 29.94 -56.87 8.01
CA LYS A 504 30.10 -58.10 8.81
C LYS A 504 31.60 -58.38 8.92
N SER A 505 32.10 -58.46 10.15
CA SER A 505 33.43 -59.00 10.46
C SER A 505 33.53 -60.45 10.03
#